data_AF-A0A378QE97-F1
#
_entry.id   AF-A0A378QE97-F1
#
_cell.length_a   1.000
_cell.length_b   1.000
_cell.length_c   1.000
_cell.angle_alpha   90.00
_cell.angle_beta   90.00
_cell.angle_gamma   90.00
#
_symmetry.space_group_name_H-M   'P 1'
#
loop_
_entity.id
_entity.type
_entity.pdbx_description
1 polymer ?
#
loop_
_entity_poly.entity_id
_entity_poly.type
_entity_poly.pdbx_seq_one_letter_code
_entity_poly.pdbx_strand_id
1 'polypeptide(L)'
;MPSKNDVMFVITNGYLILSKKLYDIISQFNLGKTHFSQVHIYNIETKEQLSDVPYYFINIAEKRDYLDVDNSKGLGVSMYNPQWKQRFIGISEDDDIKLSHACLADDIDLWHEPILLKSLFFFGQIS
;
A
#
# COMPACT_ATOMS: atom_id res chain seq x y z
N MET A 1 -5.31 8.15 -16.90
CA MET A 1 -5.74 9.15 -15.90
C MET A 1 -6.75 8.46 -15.00
N PRO A 2 -6.71 8.67 -13.67
CA PRO A 2 -7.70 8.11 -12.77
C PRO A 2 -9.10 8.52 -13.20
N SER A 3 -10.02 7.56 -13.20
CA SER A 3 -11.43 7.82 -13.48
C SER A 3 -12.06 8.57 -12.31
N LYS A 4 -13.16 9.29 -12.55
CA LYS A 4 -13.89 10.01 -11.48
C LYS A 4 -14.36 9.09 -10.34
N ASN A 5 -14.45 7.79 -10.60
CA ASN A 5 -14.91 6.79 -9.63
C ASN A 5 -13.76 6.03 -8.95
N ASP A 6 -12.51 6.25 -9.37
CA ASP A 6 -11.37 5.56 -8.78
C ASP A 6 -11.10 6.12 -7.37
N VAL A 7 -11.26 5.27 -6.35
CA VAL A 7 -11.01 5.66 -4.95
C VAL A 7 -9.52 5.65 -4.59
N MET A 8 -8.72 4.92 -5.38
CA MET A 8 -7.27 4.74 -5.25
C MET A 8 -6.67 4.40 -6.62
N PHE A 9 -5.44 4.83 -6.87
CA PHE A 9 -4.66 4.35 -8.02
C PHE A 9 -3.16 4.33 -7.73
N VAL A 10 -2.45 3.45 -8.43
CA VAL A 10 -1.01 3.24 -8.32
C VAL A 10 -0.29 4.13 -9.33
N ILE A 11 0.72 4.86 -8.88
CA ILE A 11 1.66 5.59 -9.75
C ILE A 11 3.00 4.82 -9.84
N THR A 12 3.95 5.35 -10.62
CA THR A 12 5.26 4.72 -10.86
C THR A 12 5.90 4.20 -9.59
N ASN A 13 6.51 3.00 -9.63
CA ASN A 13 7.16 2.33 -8.51
C ASN A 13 6.26 1.89 -7.34
N GLY A 14 4.94 1.84 -7.52
CA GLY A 14 4.03 1.28 -6.52
C GLY A 14 3.59 2.29 -5.44
N TYR A 15 3.92 3.57 -5.62
CA TYR A 15 3.36 4.61 -4.76
C TYR A 15 1.84 4.75 -5.02
N LEU A 16 1.11 5.13 -3.97
CA LEU A 16 -0.34 5.20 -4.00
C LEU A 16 -0.81 6.65 -3.87
N ILE A 17 -1.84 6.98 -4.64
CA ILE A 17 -2.61 8.20 -4.48
C ILE A 17 -4.06 7.82 -4.16
N LEU A 18 -4.61 8.46 -3.13
CA LEU A 18 -5.95 8.25 -2.63
C LEU A 18 -6.86 9.41 -3.01
N SER A 19 -8.12 9.09 -3.30
CA SER A 19 -9.20 10.08 -3.29
C SER A 19 -9.40 10.64 -1.87
N LYS A 20 -10.03 11.83 -1.75
CA LYS A 20 -10.43 12.37 -0.44
C LYS A 20 -11.28 11.37 0.37
N LYS A 21 -12.23 10.69 -0.28
CA LYS A 21 -13.11 9.73 0.39
C LYS A 21 -12.33 8.61 1.04
N LEU A 22 -11.36 8.02 0.32
CA LEU A 22 -10.55 6.95 0.89
C LEU A 22 -9.57 7.48 1.94
N TYR A 23 -8.99 8.66 1.73
CA TYR A 23 -8.20 9.34 2.75
C TYR A 23 -8.97 9.52 4.07
N ASP A 24 -10.22 10.00 4.00
CA ASP A 24 -11.07 10.21 5.18
C ASP A 24 -11.38 8.90 5.92
N ILE A 25 -11.46 7.77 5.21
CA ILE A 25 -11.65 6.43 5.80
C ILE A 25 -10.34 5.95 6.43
N ILE A 26 -9.24 5.91 5.66
CA ILE A 26 -7.95 5.38 6.12
C ILE A 26 -7.39 6.21 7.28
N SER A 27 -7.68 7.51 7.35
CA SER A 27 -7.25 8.38 8.45
C SER A 27 -7.91 8.08 9.81
N GLN A 28 -8.90 7.19 9.86
CA GLN A 28 -9.55 6.77 11.10
C GLN A 28 -8.79 5.64 11.82
N PHE A 29 -7.81 5.03 11.14
CA PHE A 29 -7.04 3.89 11.64
C PHE A 29 -5.71 4.35 12.28
N ASN A 30 -5.06 3.47 13.03
CA ASN A 30 -3.75 3.75 13.61
C ASN A 30 -2.64 3.55 12.56
N LEU A 31 -2.23 4.67 11.94
CA LEU A 31 -1.26 4.66 10.85
C LEU A 31 0.19 4.89 11.32
N GLY A 32 0.42 5.02 12.64
CA GLY A 32 1.75 5.30 13.20
C GLY A 32 2.35 6.58 12.62
N LYS A 33 3.52 6.48 11.98
CA LYS A 33 4.24 7.59 11.35
C LYS A 33 3.93 7.75 9.85
N THR A 34 3.05 6.92 9.31
CA THR A 34 2.56 7.09 7.94
C THR A 34 1.85 8.43 7.83
N HIS A 35 2.13 9.17 6.76
CA HIS A 35 1.57 10.50 6.56
C HIS A 35 1.07 10.69 5.14
N PHE A 36 0.27 11.73 4.96
CA PHE A 36 -0.33 12.10 3.69
C PHE A 36 0.17 13.47 3.25
N SER A 37 0.45 13.58 1.95
CA SER A 37 0.73 14.85 1.28
C SER A 37 -0.41 15.16 0.34
N GLN A 38 -1.04 16.32 0.51
CA GLN A 38 -2.09 16.78 -0.40
C GLN A 38 -1.49 17.14 -1.77
N VAL A 39 -2.13 16.67 -2.84
CA VAL A 39 -1.70 16.90 -4.22
C VAL A 39 -2.88 17.20 -5.14
N HIS A 40 -2.61 17.94 -6.21
CA HIS A 40 -3.55 18.13 -7.33
C HIS A 40 -2.98 17.47 -8.58
N ILE A 41 -3.87 16.88 -9.37
CA ILE A 41 -3.50 16.23 -10.63
C ILE A 41 -3.88 17.16 -11.77
N TYR A 42 -2.95 17.33 -12.70
CA TYR A 42 -3.14 18.19 -13.86
C TYR A 42 -3.05 17.36 -15.13
N ASN A 43 -3.87 17.70 -16.12
CA ASN A 43 -3.71 17.21 -17.47
C ASN A 43 -2.40 17.78 -18.04
N ILE A 44 -1.52 16.92 -18.55
CA ILE A 44 -0.21 17.36 -19.03
C ILE A 44 -0.30 18.21 -20.30
N GLU A 45 -1.31 17.99 -21.14
CA GLU A 45 -1.52 18.68 -22.41
C GLU A 45 -2.24 20.02 -22.19
N THR A 46 -3.40 20.00 -21.51
CA THR A 46 -4.21 21.22 -21.32
C THR A 46 -3.74 22.08 -20.15
N LYS A 47 -2.91 21.53 -19.24
CA LYS A 47 -2.52 22.14 -17.95
C LYS A 47 -3.69 22.40 -17.00
N GLU A 48 -4.88 21.92 -17.33
CA GLU A 48 -6.05 22.07 -16.48
C GLU A 48 -5.99 21.08 -15.31
N GLN A 49 -6.48 21.52 -14.17
CA GLN A 49 -6.64 20.68 -12.99
C GLN A 49 -7.77 19.67 -13.23
N LEU A 50 -7.52 18.40 -12.89
CA LEU A 50 -8.47 17.32 -13.14
C LEU A 50 -9.70 17.37 -12.21
N SER A 51 -9.55 17.95 -11.02
CA SER A 51 -10.57 18.01 -9.97
C SER A 51 -10.26 19.12 -8.97
N ASP A 52 -11.28 19.89 -8.56
CA ASP A 52 -11.17 20.90 -7.49
C ASP A 52 -10.92 20.27 -6.11
N VAL A 53 -11.36 19.01 -5.93
CA VAL A 53 -11.08 18.24 -4.71
C VAL A 53 -9.68 17.65 -4.82
N PRO A 54 -8.80 17.84 -3.81
CA PRO A 54 -7.45 17.29 -3.85
C PRO A 54 -7.42 15.78 -3.67
N TYR A 55 -6.29 15.21 -4.07
CA TYR A 55 -5.90 13.83 -3.79
C TYR A 55 -4.82 13.80 -2.71
N TYR A 56 -4.54 12.61 -2.19
CA TYR A 56 -3.60 12.40 -1.10
C TYR A 56 -2.57 11.34 -1.49
N PHE A 57 -1.30 11.76 -1.61
CA PHE A 57 -0.18 10.84 -1.70
C PHE A 57 0.09 10.26 -0.31
N ILE A 58 0.13 8.94 -0.19
CA ILE A 58 0.43 8.27 1.08
C ILE A 58 1.91 7.87 1.12
N ASN A 59 2.57 8.24 2.22
CA ASN A 59 3.95 7.85 2.51
C ASN A 59 3.96 6.87 3.69
N ILE A 60 4.03 5.58 3.36
CA ILE A 60 3.96 4.49 4.33
C ILE A 60 5.29 4.40 5.07
N ALA A 61 5.26 4.70 6.36
CA ALA A 61 6.46 4.69 7.20
C ALA A 61 6.64 3.35 7.93
N GLU A 62 5.53 2.69 8.24
CA GLU A 62 5.51 1.50 9.07
C GLU A 62 5.97 0.26 8.29
N LYS A 63 6.97 -0.40 8.85
CA LYS A 63 7.54 -1.64 8.34
C LYS A 63 7.38 -2.72 9.39
N ARG A 64 6.92 -3.90 8.99
CA ARG A 64 6.83 -5.09 9.85
C ARG A 64 7.40 -6.31 9.15
N ASP A 65 7.79 -7.30 9.93
CA ASP A 65 8.37 -8.55 9.47
C ASP A 65 7.47 -9.70 9.94
N TYR A 66 6.21 -9.67 9.47
CA TYR A 66 5.22 -10.67 9.80
C TYR A 66 5.04 -11.70 8.70
N LEU A 67 5.60 -11.50 7.50
CA LEU A 67 5.47 -12.49 6.43
C LEU A 67 6.05 -13.84 6.84
N ASP A 68 5.19 -14.86 6.88
CA ASP A 68 5.60 -16.25 7.05
C ASP A 68 5.95 -16.83 5.67
N VAL A 69 7.23 -16.74 5.31
CA VAL A 69 7.73 -17.16 4.00
C VAL A 69 7.56 -18.67 3.78
N ASP A 70 7.69 -19.47 4.84
CA ASP A 70 7.69 -20.93 4.73
C ASP A 70 6.27 -21.49 4.53
N ASN A 71 5.26 -20.79 5.06
CA ASN A 71 3.86 -21.17 4.92
C ASN A 71 3.10 -20.39 3.84
N SER A 72 3.72 -19.35 3.26
CA SER A 72 3.18 -18.63 2.11
C SER A 72 3.42 -19.38 0.80
N LYS A 73 2.55 -19.16 -0.18
CA LYS A 73 2.58 -19.80 -1.51
C LYS A 73 2.84 -18.76 -2.59
N GLY A 74 3.30 -19.22 -3.76
CA GLY A 74 3.51 -18.36 -4.92
C GLY A 74 4.64 -17.32 -4.79
N LEU A 75 5.39 -17.33 -3.68
CA LEU A 75 6.50 -16.42 -3.47
C LEU A 75 7.70 -16.79 -4.36
N GLY A 76 8.00 -15.90 -5.31
CA GLY A 76 9.25 -15.93 -6.07
C GLY A 76 10.39 -15.26 -5.30
N VAL A 77 11.63 -15.56 -5.68
CA VAL A 77 12.83 -14.88 -5.16
C VAL A 77 13.28 -13.84 -6.19
N SER A 78 13.48 -12.60 -5.76
CA SER A 78 14.02 -11.56 -6.65
C SER A 78 15.47 -11.92 -7.04
N MET A 79 15.73 -12.05 -8.34
CA MET A 79 17.05 -12.42 -8.86
C MET A 79 18.05 -11.25 -8.91
N TYR A 80 17.62 -10.02 -8.60
CA TYR A 80 18.39 -8.81 -8.87
C TYR A 80 19.48 -8.50 -7.84
N ASN A 81 19.46 -9.12 -6.65
CA ASN A 81 20.54 -8.94 -5.67
C ASN A 81 20.65 -10.15 -4.71
N PRO A 82 21.74 -10.94 -4.77
CA PRO A 82 21.90 -12.12 -3.92
C PRO A 82 22.01 -11.82 -2.41
N GLN A 83 22.19 -10.56 -2.00
CA GLN A 83 22.15 -10.17 -0.58
C GLN A 83 20.74 -9.84 -0.09
N TRP A 84 19.77 -9.62 -0.99
CA TRP A 84 18.44 -9.18 -0.61
C TRP A 84 17.50 -10.37 -0.68
N LYS A 85 17.02 -10.83 0.49
CA LYS A 85 15.99 -11.88 0.63
C LYS A 85 14.60 -11.41 0.19
N GLN A 86 14.53 -10.51 -0.78
CA GLN A 86 13.25 -10.00 -1.29
C GLN A 86 12.50 -11.09 -2.03
N ARG A 87 11.23 -11.21 -1.68
CA ARG A 87 10.20 -12.01 -2.29
C ARG A 87 9.33 -11.14 -3.17
N PHE A 88 8.75 -11.74 -4.18
CA PHE A 88 7.68 -11.13 -4.96
C PHE A 88 6.56 -12.15 -5.14
N ILE A 89 5.34 -11.64 -5.28
CA ILE A 89 4.20 -12.42 -5.75
C ILE A 89 3.67 -11.73 -6.99
N GLY A 90 3.37 -12.52 -8.03
CA GLY A 90 2.87 -11.98 -9.29
C GLY A 90 1.40 -11.60 -9.17
N ILE A 91 0.54 -12.60 -9.27
CA ILE A 91 -0.88 -12.51 -8.95
C ILE A 91 -1.04 -13.27 -7.64
N SER A 92 -1.61 -12.62 -6.63
CA SER A 92 -1.93 -13.28 -5.36
C SER A 92 -3.36 -13.79 -5.39
N GLU A 93 -3.58 -15.00 -4.93
CA GLU A 93 -4.90 -15.55 -4.62
C GLU A 93 -5.15 -15.48 -3.10
N ASP A 94 -6.40 -15.76 -2.71
CA ASP A 94 -6.74 -15.91 -1.30
C ASP A 94 -5.86 -17.00 -0.67
N ASP A 95 -5.42 -16.77 0.58
CA ASP A 95 -4.55 -17.67 1.34
C ASP A 95 -3.10 -17.85 0.85
N ASP A 96 -2.67 -17.16 -0.22
CA ASP A 96 -1.27 -17.24 -0.67
C ASP A 96 -0.29 -16.59 0.30
N ILE A 97 -0.70 -15.50 0.93
CA ILE A 97 0.14 -14.77 1.88
C ILE A 97 -0.27 -15.15 3.30
N LYS A 98 0.66 -15.77 4.03
CA LYS A 98 0.50 -16.07 5.45
C LYS A 98 1.32 -15.10 6.27
N LEU A 99 0.70 -14.58 7.33
CA LEU A 99 1.35 -13.71 8.29
C LEU A 99 1.46 -14.44 9.63
N SER A 100 2.54 -14.17 10.36
CA SER A 100 2.71 -14.57 11.74
C SER A 100 1.59 -14.02 12.60
N HIS A 101 1.10 -14.83 13.54
CA HIS A 101 0.08 -14.43 14.51
C HIS A 101 0.50 -13.22 15.37
N ALA A 102 1.79 -12.91 15.42
CA ALA A 102 2.30 -11.72 16.10
C ALA A 102 1.71 -10.41 15.55
N CYS A 103 1.22 -10.38 14.30
CA CYS A 103 0.56 -9.19 13.73
C CYS A 103 -0.73 -8.80 14.47
N LEU A 104 -1.42 -9.76 15.11
CA LEU A 104 -2.67 -9.52 15.84
C LEU A 104 -2.46 -8.76 17.15
N ALA A 105 -1.22 -8.69 17.64
CA ALA A 105 -0.86 -7.98 18.87
C ALA A 105 -0.30 -6.57 18.59
N ASP A 106 -0.15 -6.20 17.31
CA ASP A 106 0.30 -4.87 16.90
C ASP A 106 -0.85 -3.87 17.01
N ASP A 107 -0.52 -2.62 17.32
CA ASP A 107 -1.49 -1.52 17.36
C ASP A 107 -1.56 -0.77 16.03
N ILE A 108 -0.64 -1.02 15.10
CA ILE A 108 -0.61 -0.39 13.77
C ILE A 108 -1.48 -1.15 12.78
N ASP A 109 -2.34 -0.39 12.09
CA ASP A 109 -3.32 -0.91 11.14
C ASP A 109 -2.82 -0.94 9.69
N LEU A 110 -1.74 -0.23 9.35
CA LEU A 110 -1.23 -0.14 7.97
C LEU A 110 0.30 -0.23 7.94
N TRP A 111 0.83 -1.19 7.19
CA TRP A 111 2.28 -1.39 7.08
C TRP A 111 2.69 -2.00 5.74
N HIS A 112 4.00 -1.99 5.49
CA HIS A 112 4.67 -2.69 4.40
C HIS A 112 5.58 -3.80 4.95
N GLU A 113 5.64 -4.94 4.26
CA GLU A 113 6.60 -6.02 4.55
C GLU A 113 7.89 -5.79 3.75
N PRO A 114 9.04 -5.45 4.37
CA PRO A 114 10.28 -5.11 3.66
C PRO A 114 10.80 -6.22 2.76
N ILE A 115 10.50 -7.47 3.11
CA ILE A 115 10.90 -8.63 2.33
C ILE A 115 9.90 -8.97 1.22
N LEU A 116 8.69 -8.39 1.17
CA LEU A 116 7.73 -8.61 0.10
C LEU A 116 7.58 -7.35 -0.75
N LEU A 117 8.10 -7.41 -1.98
CA LEU A 117 8.06 -6.29 -2.91
C LEU A 117 6.64 -5.83 -3.21
N LYS A 118 6.47 -4.49 -3.23
CA LYS A 118 5.19 -3.82 -3.54
C LYS A 118 4.03 -4.29 -2.65
N SER A 119 4.32 -4.74 -1.44
CA SER A 119 3.30 -5.12 -0.47
C SER A 119 2.70 -3.91 0.23
N LEU A 120 1.42 -4.03 0.58
CA LEU A 120 0.74 -3.15 1.50
C LEU A 120 -0.26 -4.01 2.26
N PHE A 121 -0.19 -3.96 3.58
CA PHE A 121 -1.13 -4.63 4.45
C PHE A 121 -1.96 -3.61 5.21
N PHE A 122 -3.22 -3.96 5.41
CA PHE A 122 -4.17 -3.16 6.13
C PHE A 122 -5.01 -4.07 7.02
N PHE A 123 -5.08 -3.74 8.30
CA PHE A 123 -5.92 -4.38 9.29
C PHE A 123 -6.96 -3.37 9.77
N GLY A 124 -8.20 -3.81 9.90
CA GLY A 124 -9.25 -2.91 10.35
C GLY A 124 -10.65 -3.47 10.17
N GLN A 125 -11.55 -3.06 11.06
CA GLN A 125 -12.99 -3.20 10.84
C GLN A 125 -13.52 -1.90 10.25
N ILE A 126 -14.23 -2.00 9.13
CA ILE A 126 -14.97 -0.87 8.57
C ILE A 126 -16.33 -0.87 9.29
N SER A 127 -16.54 0.11 10.17
CA SER A 127 -17.82 0.33 10.88
C SER A 127 -18.92 0.85 9.96
#